data_AF-A0A520DIK1-F1
#
_entry.id   AF-A0A520DIK1-F1
#
_cell.length_a   1.000
_cell.length_b   1.000
_cell.length_c   1.000
_cell.angle_alpha   90.00
_cell.angle_beta   90.00
_cell.angle_gamma   90.00
#
_symmetry.space_group_name_H-M   'P 1'
#
loop_
_entity.id
_entity.type
_entity.pdbx_description
1 polymer ?
#
loop_
_entity_poly.entity_id
_entity_poly.type
_entity_poly.pdbx_seq_one_letter_code
_entity_poly.pdbx_strand_id
1 'polypeptide(L)' 'MNFFKKGSFGEDEDLNPFENVPDTNQLTVITKKPIAPGAEEQKVNPRSRSAKLRVAQKK' A
#
# COMPACT_ATOMS: atom_id res chain seq x y z
N MET A 1 -5.77 6.46 -1.43
CA MET A 1 -4.61 6.03 -0.62
C MET A 1 -3.47 5.50 -1.52
N ASN A 2 -2.42 6.31 -1.73
CA ASN A 2 -1.19 5.88 -2.43
C ASN A 2 0.01 5.82 -1.45
N PHE A 3 -0.19 5.23 -0.27
CA PHE A 3 0.82 5.14 0.80
C PHE A 3 2.14 4.49 0.35
N PHE A 4 2.05 3.34 -0.34
CA PHE A 4 3.24 2.62 -0.83
C PHE A 4 4.04 3.36 -1.91
N LYS A 5 3.45 4.40 -2.55
CA LYS A 5 4.14 5.24 -3.53
C LYS A 5 4.88 6.39 -2.84
N LYS A 6 4.26 7.01 -1.83
CA LYS A 6 4.82 8.13 -1.06
C LYS A 6 5.81 7.69 0.03
N GLY A 7 5.69 6.47 0.55
CA GLY A 7 6.61 5.93 1.58
C GLY A 7 6.49 6.59 2.96
N SER A 8 5.57 7.53 3.14
CA SER A 8 5.32 8.28 4.39
C SER A 8 3.82 8.36 4.67
N PHE A 9 3.47 8.41 5.96
CA PHE A 9 2.11 8.65 6.46
C PHE A 9 1.81 10.15 6.62
N GLY A 10 2.84 11.02 6.55
CA GLY A 10 2.68 12.46 6.68
C GLY A 10 1.95 13.06 5.47
N GLU A 11 1.07 14.00 5.75
CA GLU A 11 0.47 14.87 4.75
C GLU A 11 1.52 15.86 4.24
N ASP A 12 1.66 15.97 2.91
CA ASP A 12 2.49 16.97 2.24
C ASP A 12 1.78 18.34 2.31
N GLU A 13 1.49 18.84 3.52
CA GLU A 13 0.66 20.04 3.72
C GLU A 13 1.38 21.35 3.34
N ASP A 14 2.71 21.33 3.14
CA ASP A 14 3.52 22.54 2.92
C ASP A 14 4.41 22.50 1.66
N LEU A 15 4.13 21.61 0.69
CA LEU A 15 4.93 21.53 -0.54
C LEU A 15 4.24 22.22 -1.70
N ASN A 16 4.93 23.20 -2.29
CA ASN A 16 4.51 23.89 -3.50
C ASN A 16 4.26 22.84 -4.62
N PRO A 17 3.05 22.76 -5.19
CA PRO A 17 2.69 21.72 -6.16
C PRO A 17 3.50 21.78 -7.47
N PHE A 18 4.29 22.84 -7.67
CA PHE A 18 5.17 23.01 -8.83
C PHE A 18 6.63 22.61 -8.57
N GLU A 19 7.01 22.32 -7.32
CA GLU A 19 8.36 21.89 -7.00
C GLU A 19 8.52 20.37 -7.11
N ASN A 20 9.58 19.92 -7.78
CA ASN A 20 9.93 18.51 -7.88
C ASN A 20 10.62 18.07 -6.59
N VAL A 21 9.83 17.63 -5.62
CA VAL A 21 10.35 17.04 -4.39
C VAL A 21 10.75 15.58 -4.67
N PRO A 22 12.00 15.18 -4.41
CA PRO A 22 12.41 13.80 -4.61
C PRO A 22 11.68 12.89 -3.61
N ASP A 23 10.81 12.02 -4.12
CA ASP A 23 10.17 10.96 -3.35
C ASP A 23 11.24 9.97 -2.83
N THR A 24 11.74 10.18 -1.62
CA THR A 24 12.60 9.21 -0.94
C THR A 24 11.75 8.07 -0.41
N ASN A 25 11.30 7.18 -1.31
CA ASN A 25 10.49 6.03 -0.91
C ASN A 25 11.36 5.01 -0.16
N GLN A 26 11.20 5.01 1.17
CA GLN A 26 11.89 4.10 2.09
C GLN A 26 11.28 2.69 2.11
N LEU A 27 10.17 2.47 1.37
CA LEU A 27 9.46 1.19 1.33
C LEU A 27 9.71 0.48 0.00
N THR A 28 10.16 -0.78 0.08
CA THR A 28 10.18 -1.70 -1.05
C THR A 28 8.88 -2.47 -1.11
N VAL A 29 8.08 -2.24 -2.15
CA VAL A 29 6.79 -2.92 -2.34
C VAL A 29 7.03 -4.36 -2.76
N ILE A 30 6.64 -5.32 -1.91
CA ILE A 30 6.75 -6.76 -2.20
C ILE A 30 5.58 -7.18 -3.09
N THR A 31 4.35 -6.77 -2.75
CA THR A 31 3.15 -7.18 -3.47
C THR A 31 2.65 -6.09 -4.41
N LYS A 32 3.06 -6.17 -5.70
CA LYS A 32 2.61 -5.23 -6.75
C LYS A 32 1.09 -5.30 -6.99
N LYS A 33 0.51 -6.50 -6.93
CA LYS A 33 -0.93 -6.74 -6.96
C LYS A 33 -1.38 -7.17 -5.55
N PRO A 34 -2.56 -6.73 -5.07
CA PRO A 34 -3.07 -7.16 -3.78
C PRO A 34 -3.31 -8.68 -3.78
N ILE A 35 -2.98 -9.33 -2.66
CA ILE A 35 -3.26 -10.75 -2.46
C ILE A 35 -4.71 -10.89 -1.98
N ALA A 36 -5.47 -11.75 -2.67
CA ALA A 36 -6.86 -12.08 -2.34
C ALA A 36 -6.92 -13.41 -1.56
N PRO A 37 -7.95 -13.60 -0.72
CA PRO A 37 -8.16 -14.87 -0.01
C PRO A 37 -8.44 -16.02 -0.97
N GLY A 38 -7.98 -17.23 -0.63
CA GLY A 38 -8.27 -18.44 -1.40
C GLY A 38 -9.73 -18.88 -1.31
N ALA A 39 -10.16 -19.77 -2.22
CA ALA A 39 -11.56 -20.21 -2.30
C ALA A 39 -12.05 -20.94 -1.03
N GLU A 40 -11.18 -21.71 -0.38
CA GLU A 40 -11.50 -22.41 0.87
C GLU A 40 -11.70 -21.43 2.03
N GLU A 41 -10.81 -20.46 2.17
CA GLU A 41 -10.92 -19.41 3.20
C GLU A 41 -12.19 -18.57 3.01
N GLN A 42 -12.57 -18.26 1.77
CA GLN A 42 -13.82 -17.54 1.47
C GLN A 42 -15.10 -18.32 1.81
N LYS A 43 -15.02 -19.66 1.89
CA LYS A 43 -16.14 -20.53 2.29
C LYS A 43 -16.24 -20.63 3.82
N VAL A 44 -15.10 -20.80 4.50
CA VAL A 44 -15.04 -20.92 5.97
C VAL A 44 -15.20 -19.56 6.66
N ASN A 45 -14.66 -18.49 6.05
CA ASN A 45 -14.75 -17.12 6.53
C ASN A 45 -15.29 -16.17 5.45
N PRO A 46 -16.61 -15.98 5.36
CA PRO A 46 -17.23 -15.07 4.39
C PRO A 46 -16.75 -13.62 4.49
N ARG A 47 -16.28 -13.19 5.68
CA ARG A 47 -15.74 -11.84 5.90
C ARG A 47 -14.42 -11.60 5.17
N SER A 48 -13.68 -12.66 4.83
CA SER A 48 -12.43 -12.53 4.07
C SER A 48 -12.67 -12.11 2.62
N ARG A 49 -13.85 -12.34 2.02
CA ARG A 49 -14.09 -12.21 0.56
C ARG A 49 -13.65 -10.88 -0.07
N SER A 50 -13.70 -9.77 0.68
CA SER A 50 -13.31 -8.44 0.19
C SER A 50 -11.89 -8.00 0.58
N ALA A 51 -11.19 -8.80 1.39
CA ALA A 51 -9.86 -8.50 1.89
C ALA A 51 -8.83 -8.44 0.75
N LYS A 52 -7.94 -7.45 0.83
CA LYS A 52 -6.85 -7.22 -0.12
C LYS A 52 -5.57 -6.94 0.65
N LEU A 53 -4.71 -7.94 0.79
CA LEU A 53 -3.44 -7.79 1.50
C LEU A 53 -2.41 -7.10 0.61
N ARG A 54 -1.76 -6.06 1.14
CA ARG A 54 -0.64 -5.35 0.51
C ARG A 54 0.50 -5.25 1.51
N VAL A 55 1.72 -5.59 1.08
CA VAL A 55 2.90 -5.68 1.95
C VAL A 55 4.05 -4.92 1.30
N ALA A 56 4.75 -4.14 2.10
CA ALA A 56 6.03 -3.54 1.76
C ALA A 56 7.00 -3.71 2.93
N GLN A 57 8.27 -3.78 2.60
CA GLN A 57 9.36 -3.86 3.57
C GLN A 57 10.07 -2.50 3.64
N LYS A 58 10.41 -2.05 4.84
CA LYS A 58 11.32 -0.91 5.00
C LYS A 58 12.72 -1.32 4.54
N LYS A 59 13.32 -0.55 3.65
CA LYS A 59 14.71 -0.75 3.22
C LYS A 59 15.68 -0.73 4.39
#